data_AF-A0A4Q3WFS9-F1
#
_entry.id   AF-A0A4Q3WFS9-F1
#
_cell.length_a   1.000
_cell.length_b   1.000
_cell.length_c   1.000
_cell.angle_alpha   90.00
_cell.angle_beta   90.00
_cell.angle_gamma   90.00
#
_symmetry.space_group_name_H-M   'P 1'
#
loop_
_entity.id
_entity.type
_entity.pdbx_description
1 polymer ?
#
loop_
_entity_poly.entity_id
_entity_poly.type
_entity_poly.pdbx_seq_one_letter_code
_entity_poly.pdbx_strand_id
1 'polypeptide(L)' 'MTEHVPPTMREPKGDHNRRLSLGMEPEQFAAAAGITVEQLRAYELTSPDQDYDLDVANRIGWALERLEASPPSSQKVVN' A
#
# COMPACT_ATOMS: atom_id res chain seq x y z
N MET A 1 16.13 -7.44 -5.71
CA MET A 1 15.88 -6.18 -4.96
C MET A 1 14.70 -5.56 -5.65
N THR A 2 13.52 -5.55 -5.04
CA THR A 2 12.38 -4.81 -5.60
C THR A 2 12.73 -3.34 -5.49
N GLU A 3 12.93 -2.66 -6.62
CA GLU A 3 13.19 -1.22 -6.62
C GLU A 3 11.95 -0.49 -6.10
N HIS A 4 12.14 0.38 -5.12
CA HIS A 4 11.08 1.19 -4.57
C HIS A 4 10.50 2.09 -5.66
N VAL A 5 9.19 1.97 -5.93
CA VAL A 5 8.54 2.79 -6.96
C VAL A 5 8.46 4.24 -6.48
N PRO A 6 9.08 5.21 -7.20
CA PRO A 6 9.03 6.61 -6.84
C PRO A 6 7.59 7.10 -6.64
N PRO A 7 7.32 7.95 -5.63
CA PRO A 7 5.96 8.30 -5.25
C PRO A 7 5.15 8.96 -6.36
N THR A 8 5.80 9.66 -7.30
CA THR A 8 5.16 10.31 -8.45
C THR A 8 4.74 9.37 -9.57
N MET A 9 5.25 8.13 -9.57
CA MET A 9 4.91 7.10 -10.57
C MET A 9 3.95 6.06 -10.01
N ARG A 10 3.36 6.33 -8.84
CA ARG A 10 2.45 5.41 -8.19
C ARG A 10 1.04 5.58 -8.70
N GLU A 11 0.33 4.46 -8.70
CA GLU A 11 -1.06 4.38 -9.08
C GLU A 11 -1.88 4.07 -7.83
N PRO A 12 -2.65 5.03 -7.28
CA PRO A 12 -3.39 4.81 -6.05
C PRO A 12 -4.33 3.60 -6.09
N LYS A 13 -4.93 3.31 -7.26
CA LYS A 13 -5.74 2.12 -7.48
C LYS A 13 -4.92 0.83 -7.54
N GLY A 14 -3.69 0.88 -8.08
CA GLY A 14 -2.77 -0.25 -8.07
C GLY A 14 -2.34 -0.60 -6.64
N ASP A 15 -1.93 0.39 -5.86
CA ASP A 15 -1.53 0.20 -4.47
C ASP A 15 -2.72 -0.25 -3.58
N HIS A 16 -3.94 0.22 -3.86
CA HIS A 16 -5.17 -0.31 -3.23
C HIS A 16 -5.35 -1.82 -3.49
N ASN A 17 -5.19 -2.26 -4.74
CA ASN A 17 -5.32 -3.67 -5.12
C ASN A 17 -4.24 -4.55 -4.48
N ARG A 18 -3.03 -4.02 -4.33
CA ARG A 18 -1.94 -4.70 -3.61
C ARG A 18 -2.29 -4.89 -2.13
N ARG A 19 -2.81 -3.85 -1.45
CA ARG A 19 -3.30 -3.99 -0.07
C ARG A 19 -4.41 -5.04 0.04
N LEU A 20 -5.38 -5.04 -0.86
CA LEU A 20 -6.44 -6.05 -0.86
C LEU A 20 -5.89 -7.47 -1.05
N SER A 21 -4.86 -7.63 -1.88
CA SER A 21 -4.18 -8.91 -2.11
C SER A 21 -3.41 -9.41 -0.87
N LEU A 22 -2.95 -8.49 -0.01
CA LEU A 22 -2.39 -8.82 1.31
C LEU A 22 -3.46 -9.22 2.34
N GLY A 23 -4.76 -9.05 2.03
CA GLY A 23 -5.86 -9.34 2.95
C GLY A 23 -5.86 -8.46 4.19
N MET A 24 -5.32 -7.24 4.10
CA MET A 24 -5.22 -6.32 5.23
C MET A 24 -6.36 -5.30 5.23
N GLU A 25 -6.97 -5.14 6.40
CA GLU A 25 -7.95 -4.09 6.64
C GLU A 25 -7.29 -2.68 6.57
N PRO A 26 -8.02 -1.64 6.16
CA PRO A 26 -7.49 -0.28 6.04
C PRO A 26 -6.79 0.22 7.31
N GLU A 27 -7.35 -0.08 8.49
CA GLU A 27 -6.81 0.30 9.80
C GLU A 27 -5.45 -0.35 10.07
N GLN A 28 -5.33 -1.64 9.78
CA GLN A 28 -4.10 -2.40 9.97
C GLN A 28 -2.99 -1.92 9.03
N PHE A 29 -3.36 -1.66 7.78
CA PHE A 29 -2.43 -1.19 6.78
C PHE A 29 -1.98 0.26 7.03
N ALA A 30 -2.90 1.16 7.38
CA ALA A 30 -2.59 2.54 7.72
C ALA A 30 -1.62 2.61 8.92
N ALA A 31 -1.86 1.81 9.95
CA ALA A 31 -0.95 1.68 11.09
C ALA A 31 0.44 1.17 10.66
N ALA A 32 0.50 0.16 9.77
CA ALA A 32 1.76 -0.36 9.25
C ALA A 32 2.54 0.66 8.41
N ALA A 33 1.83 1.53 7.68
CA ALA A 33 2.39 2.60 6.86
C ALA A 33 2.68 3.90 7.66
N GLY A 34 2.26 3.99 8.92
CA GLY A 34 2.46 5.18 9.73
C GLY A 34 1.67 6.40 9.23
N ILE A 35 0.45 6.17 8.74
CA ILE A 35 -0.51 7.18 8.27
C ILE A 35 -1.86 6.97 8.95
N THR A 36 -2.77 7.94 8.84
CA THR A 36 -4.15 7.74 9.29
C THR A 36 -4.98 6.99 8.25
N VAL A 37 -6.10 6.41 8.67
CA VAL A 37 -7.04 5.72 7.78
C VAL A 37 -7.67 6.71 6.80
N GLU A 38 -7.90 7.95 7.21
CA GLU A 38 -8.40 9.02 6.35
C GLU A 38 -7.40 9.37 5.25
N GLN A 39 -6.10 9.45 5.58
CA GLN A 39 -5.04 9.65 4.59
C GLN A 39 -4.97 8.50 3.59
N LEU A 40 -5.07 7.26 4.08
CA LEU A 40 -5.13 6.07 3.21
C LEU A 40 -6.35 6.14 2.28
N ARG A 41 -7.54 6.40 2.81
CA ARG A 41 -8.77 6.48 2.00
C ARG A 41 -8.73 7.62 1.00
N ALA A 42 -8.23 8.79 1.39
CA ALA A 42 -8.07 9.93 0.49
C ALA A 42 -7.13 9.58 -0.67
N TYR A 43 -6.00 8.92 -0.37
CA TYR A 43 -5.10 8.41 -1.39
C TYR A 43 -5.79 7.38 -2.30
N GLU A 44 -6.39 6.32 -1.75
CA GLU A 44 -7.03 5.25 -2.53
C GLU A 44 -8.22 5.72 -3.36
N LEU A 45 -8.92 6.78 -2.94
CA LEU A 45 -10.04 7.39 -3.65
C LEU A 45 -9.61 8.51 -4.61
N THR A 46 -8.31 8.77 -4.75
CA THR A 46 -7.80 9.77 -5.69
C THR A 46 -8.27 9.42 -7.10
N SER A 47 -8.94 10.38 -7.74
CA SER A 47 -9.39 10.25 -9.13
C SER A 47 -8.20 10.45 -10.10
N PRO A 48 -8.25 9.94 -11.35
CA PRO A 48 -7.16 10.10 -12.31
C PRO A 48 -6.74 11.55 -12.57
N ASP A 49 -7.68 12.49 -12.41
CA ASP A 49 -7.46 13.93 -12.62
C ASP A 49 -7.07 14.69 -11.34
N GLN A 50 -6.82 13.98 -10.24
CA GLN A 50 -6.48 14.56 -8.95
C GLN A 50 -5.05 14.24 -8.55
N ASP A 51 -4.35 15.25 -8.05
CA ASP A 51 -3.08 15.05 -7.36
C ASP A 51 -3.29 14.39 -6.00
N TYR A 52 -2.29 13.64 -5.55
CA TYR A 52 -2.24 13.02 -4.24
C TYR A 52 -1.01 13.46 -3.45
N ASP A 53 -1.06 13.30 -2.13
CA ASP A 53 0.06 13.59 -1.24
C ASP A 53 1.20 12.58 -1.47
N LEU A 54 2.35 13.09 -1.91
CA LEU A 54 3.53 12.29 -2.24
C LEU A 54 4.17 11.64 -1.00
N ASP A 55 4.06 12.26 0.17
CA ASP A 55 4.56 11.66 1.42
C ASP A 55 3.71 10.46 1.82
N VAL A 56 2.38 10.59 1.67
CA VAL A 56 1.44 9.47 1.88
C VAL A 56 1.71 8.34 0.88
N ALA A 57 1.87 8.67 -0.42
CA ALA A 57 2.15 7.69 -1.46
C ALA A 57 3.47 6.93 -1.22
N ASN A 58 4.51 7.64 -0.77
CA ASN A 58 5.81 7.08 -0.43
C ASN A 58 5.71 6.10 0.75
N ARG A 59 5.04 6.51 1.84
CA ARG A 59 4.82 5.65 3.01
C ARG A 59 4.03 4.39 2.67
N ILE A 60 2.99 4.53 1.85
CA ILE A 60 2.12 3.42 1.46
C ILE A 60 2.90 2.28 0.83
N GLY A 61 3.79 2.52 -0.14
CA GLY A 61 4.47 1.38 -0.76
C GLY A 61 5.81 1.04 -0.18
N TRP A 62 6.42 1.87 0.66
CA TRP A 62 7.36 1.30 1.63
C TRP A 62 6.68 0.24 2.49
N ALA A 63 5.42 0.48 2.91
CA ALA A 63 4.66 -0.53 3.62
C ALA A 63 4.31 -1.73 2.74
N LEU A 64 3.79 -1.53 1.52
CA LEU A 64 3.48 -2.63 0.59
C LEU A 64 4.70 -3.49 0.29
N GLU A 65 5.82 -2.88 -0.11
CA GLU A 65 7.04 -3.61 -0.44
C GLU A 65 7.57 -4.40 0.76
N ARG A 66 7.53 -3.81 1.97
CA ARG A 66 7.93 -4.52 3.20
C ARG A 66 7.00 -5.70 3.52
N LEU A 67 5.69 -5.51 3.39
CA LEU A 67 4.68 -6.52 3.72
C LEU A 67 4.66 -7.65 2.69
N GLU A 68 4.82 -7.33 1.41
CA GLU A 68 4.93 -8.31 0.31
C GLU A 68 6.25 -9.08 0.36
N ALA A 69 7.35 -8.45 0.80
CA ALA A 69 8.62 -9.13 1.02
C ALA A 69 8.63 -10.04 2.26
N SER A 70 7.66 -9.88 3.17
CA SER A 70 7.52 -10.67 4.40
C SER A 70 6.10 -11.24 4.52
N PRO A 71 5.68 -12.13 3.61
CA PRO A 71 4.37 -12.74 3.70
C PRO A 71 4.26 -13.50 5.03
N PRO A 72 3.13 -13.40 5.77
CA PRO A 72 2.96 -14.13 7.01
C PRO A 72 3.14 -15.63 6.76
N SER A 73 3.88 -16.31 7.63
CA SER A 73 4.31 -17.72 7.49
C SER A 73 3.17 -18.75 7.43
N SER A 74 1.91 -18.32 7.36
CA SER A 74 0.74 -19.19 7.37
C SER A 74 0.30 -19.69 5.99
N GLN A 75 0.95 -19.27 4.89
CA GLN A 75 0.69 -19.85 3.58
C GLN A 75 1.61 -21.05 3.32
N LYS A 76 1.35 -22.16 4.03
CA LYS A 76 1.84 -23.47 3.58
C LYS A 76 1.03 -23.87 2.36
N VAL A 77 1.61 -23.72 1.17
CA VAL A 77 1.19 -24.54 0.03
C VAL A 77 1.71 -25.95 0.33
N VAL A 78 0.81 -26.84 0.75
CA VAL A 78 1.09 -28.27 0.81
C VAL A 78 0.86 -28.79 -0.62
N ASN A 79 1.96 -29.13 -1.30
CA ASN A 79 1.91 -29.88 -2.57
C ASN A 79 1.49 -31.34 -2.32
#